data_AF-A0A920L645-F1
#
_entry.id   AF-A0A920L645-F1
#
_cell.length_a   1.000
_cell.length_b   1.000
_cell.length_c   1.000
_cell.angle_alpha   90.00
_cell.angle_beta   90.00
_cell.angle_gamma   90.00
#
_symmetry.space_group_name_H-M   'P 1'
#
loop_
_entity.id
_entity.type
_entity.pdbx_description
1 polymer ?
#
loop_
_entity_poly.entity_id
_entity_poly.type
_entity_poly.pdbx_seq_one_letter_code
_entity_poly.pdbx_strand_id
1 'polypeptide(L)'
;MSDFSFSAAIGAPTVNDASGTLWSFNGVRMLAGPAGSVILHKLRGDRRMIVQPDVADAMRLCGPFRTLDAHARSIMEAMPALKEHAEHTLQTLRGLAEAGLLESSETAWERLPSARRRH
;
A
#
# COMPACT_ATOMS: atom_id res chain seq x y z
N MET A 1 -16.09 11.84 20.03
CA MET A 1 -14.62 11.99 20.11
C MET A 1 -14.06 10.58 20.14
N SER A 2 -13.42 10.15 19.06
CA SER A 2 -12.84 8.80 18.97
C SER A 2 -11.32 8.95 18.97
N ASP A 3 -10.68 8.45 20.02
CA ASP A 3 -9.22 8.41 20.16
C ASP A 3 -8.66 7.28 19.28
N PHE A 4 -7.82 7.64 18.31
CA PHE A 4 -7.12 6.70 17.46
C PHE A 4 -5.79 6.32 18.09
N SER A 5 -5.68 5.10 18.60
CA SER A 5 -4.44 4.53 19.15
C SER A 5 -3.84 3.55 18.15
N PHE A 6 -2.72 3.94 17.53
CA PHE A 6 -1.88 3.06 16.72
C PHE A 6 -0.53 2.89 17.42
N SER A 7 -0.25 1.67 17.90
CA SER A 7 1.06 1.32 18.47
C SER A 7 1.92 0.65 17.40
N ALA A 8 2.96 1.34 16.94
CA ALA A 8 4.06 0.74 16.19
C ALA A 8 5.39 1.17 16.82
N ALA A 9 6.17 0.19 17.30
CA ALA A 9 7.45 0.40 17.94
C ALA A 9 8.61 -0.13 17.06
N ILE A 10 9.49 0.83 16.71
CA ILE A 10 10.96 0.75 16.54
C ILE A 10 11.55 0.29 15.19
N GLY A 11 12.26 1.25 14.57
CA GLY A 11 13.49 1.04 13.80
C GLY A 11 13.63 1.93 12.56
N ALA A 12 14.45 2.99 12.60
CA ALA A 12 14.85 3.79 11.42
C ALA A 12 16.28 3.38 10.97
N PRO A 13 16.65 3.44 9.65
CA PRO A 13 16.73 4.72 8.94
C PRO A 13 16.11 4.77 7.53
N THR A 14 15.98 6.03 7.10
CA THR A 14 15.54 6.66 5.85
C THR A 14 15.66 5.88 4.53
N VAL A 15 14.54 5.64 3.86
CA VAL A 15 14.47 5.52 2.40
C VAL A 15 14.05 6.88 1.83
N ASN A 16 15.03 7.57 1.24
CA ASN A 16 14.83 8.82 0.53
C ASN A 16 14.21 8.51 -0.85
N ASP A 17 12.91 8.24 -0.89
CA ASP A 17 12.13 7.95 -2.11
C ASP A 17 11.80 9.23 -2.91
N ALA A 18 12.78 10.14 -3.03
CA ALA A 18 12.58 11.43 -3.69
C ALA A 18 12.64 11.36 -5.24
N SER A 19 12.84 10.18 -5.85
CA SER A 19 12.67 9.95 -7.29
C SER A 19 12.69 8.46 -7.65
N GLY A 20 11.56 7.86 -8.05
CA GLY A 20 11.58 6.82 -9.07
C GLY A 20 10.72 5.56 -8.87
N THR A 21 10.57 5.06 -7.64
CA THR A 21 9.90 3.76 -7.44
C THR A 21 8.38 3.91 -7.47
N LEU A 22 7.75 3.31 -8.48
CA LEU A 22 6.31 3.24 -8.57
C LEU A 22 5.80 1.98 -7.87
N TRP A 23 4.76 2.15 -7.07
CA TRP A 23 4.14 1.10 -6.28
C TRP A 23 2.71 0.87 -6.73
N SER A 24 2.27 -0.37 -6.66
CA SER A 24 0.91 -0.76 -7.01
C SER A 24 0.35 -1.76 -6.00
N PHE A 25 -0.89 -1.55 -5.60
CA PHE A 25 -1.68 -2.50 -4.80
C PHE A 25 -2.36 -3.55 -5.69
N ASN A 26 -1.60 -4.13 -6.61
CA ASN A 26 -2.06 -5.21 -7.47
C ASN A 26 -1.68 -6.59 -6.90
N GLY A 27 -2.47 -7.59 -7.30
CA GLY A 27 -2.25 -8.97 -6.87
C GLY A 27 -2.44 -9.18 -5.38
N VAL A 28 -3.29 -8.39 -4.73
CA VAL A 28 -3.69 -8.59 -3.33
C VAL A 28 -5.19 -8.92 -3.29
N ARG A 29 -5.56 -10.00 -2.60
CA ARG A 29 -6.95 -10.33 -2.30
C ARG A 29 -7.33 -9.73 -0.96
N MET A 30 -8.50 -9.10 -0.91
CA MET A 30 -9.13 -8.69 0.33
C MET A 30 -10.11 -9.79 0.76
N LEU A 31 -9.95 -10.31 1.98
CA LEU A 31 -10.81 -11.33 2.56
C LEU A 31 -11.44 -10.78 3.85
N ALA A 32 -12.65 -11.22 4.17
CA ALA A 32 -13.26 -10.88 5.45
C ALA A 32 -12.43 -11.49 6.60
N GLY A 33 -12.13 -10.65 7.59
CA GLY A 33 -11.39 -11.02 8.80
C GLY A 33 -12.29 -11.04 10.04
N PRO A 34 -11.72 -11.43 11.20
CA PRO A 34 -12.43 -11.41 12.47
C PRO A 34 -12.82 -9.99 12.88
N ALA A 35 -13.92 -9.85 13.64
CA ALA A 35 -14.40 -8.58 14.18
C ALA A 35 -14.58 -7.45 13.13
N GLY A 36 -14.93 -7.81 11.89
CA GLY A 36 -15.14 -6.85 10.80
C GLY A 36 -13.87 -6.32 10.16
N SER A 37 -12.68 -6.84 10.52
CA SER A 37 -11.42 -6.50 9.86
C SER A 37 -11.35 -7.06 8.43
N VAL A 38 -10.38 -6.60 7.66
CA VAL A 38 -10.09 -7.11 6.31
C VAL A 38 -8.68 -7.68 6.28
N ILE A 39 -8.54 -8.89 5.75
CA ILE A 39 -7.25 -9.55 5.54
C ILE A 39 -6.79 -9.22 4.12
N LEU A 40 -5.67 -8.51 4.02
CA LEU A 40 -4.94 -8.30 2.77
C LEU A 40 -4.02 -9.51 2.57
N HIS A 41 -4.26 -10.29 1.52
CA HIS A 41 -3.46 -11.46 1.16
C HIS A 41 -2.79 -11.23 -0.19
N LYS A 42 -1.46 -11.06 -0.20
CA LYS A 42 -0.70 -11.00 -1.44
C LYS A 42 -0.79 -12.35 -2.14
N LEU A 43 -1.21 -12.36 -3.39
CA LEU A 43 -1.32 -13.57 -4.21
C LEU A 43 0.06 -14.13 -4.59
N ARG A 44 1.04 -13.24 -4.68
CA ARG A 44 2.42 -13.55 -5.06
C ARG A 44 3.31 -13.33 -3.84
N GLY A 45 3.65 -14.42 -3.18
CA GLY A 45 4.31 -14.42 -1.88
C GLY A 45 3.30 -14.58 -0.75
N ASP A 46 3.66 -15.29 0.31
CA ASP A 46 2.75 -15.62 1.42
C ASP A 46 2.61 -14.47 2.44
N ARG A 47 2.55 -13.23 1.94
CA ARG A 47 2.44 -12.02 2.77
C ARG A 47 0.97 -11.74 3.06
N ARG A 48 0.65 -11.58 4.35
CA ARG A 48 -0.70 -11.34 4.83
C ARG A 48 -0.68 -10.27 5.91
N MET A 49 -1.69 -9.40 5.92
CA MET A 49 -1.86 -8.38 6.94
C MET A 49 -3.34 -8.15 7.23
N ILE A 50 -3.68 -7.94 8.50
CA ILE A 50 -5.03 -7.56 8.92
C ILE A 50 -5.08 -6.04 9.02
N VAL A 51 -6.07 -5.45 8.38
CA VAL A 51 -6.30 -4.00 8.41
C VAL A 51 -7.75 -3.69 8.77
N GLN A 52 -8.02 -2.45 9.16
CA GLN A 52 -9.38 -1.97 9.34
C GLN A 52 -10.08 -1.77 7.99
N PRO A 53 -11.42 -1.80 7.93
CA PRO A 53 -12.20 -1.59 6.70
C PRO A 53 -11.81 -0.31 5.96
N ASP A 54 -11.69 0.80 6.66
CA ASP A 54 -11.37 2.11 6.07
C ASP A 54 -10.01 2.10 5.37
N VAL A 55 -9.04 1.40 5.96
CA VAL A 55 -7.71 1.21 5.35
C VAL A 55 -7.82 0.34 4.10
N ALA A 56 -8.60 -0.75 4.16
CA ALA A 56 -8.81 -1.59 2.99
C ALA A 56 -9.48 -0.82 1.84
N ASP A 57 -10.46 0.03 2.14
CA ASP A 57 -11.11 0.86 1.14
C ASP A 57 -10.17 1.91 0.54
N ALA A 58 -9.31 2.53 1.35
CA ALA A 58 -8.23 3.38 0.85
C ALA A 58 -7.27 2.61 -0.09
N MET A 59 -6.92 1.36 0.27
CA MET A 59 -6.04 0.53 -0.56
C MET A 59 -6.64 0.16 -1.92
N ARG A 60 -7.98 0.15 -2.07
CA ARG A 60 -8.63 -0.04 -3.38
C ARG A 60 -8.28 1.07 -4.38
N LEU A 61 -7.95 2.26 -3.90
CA LEU A 61 -7.58 3.41 -4.73
C LEU A 61 -6.12 3.29 -5.23
N CYS A 62 -5.30 2.48 -4.58
CA CYS A 62 -3.87 2.35 -4.86
C CYS A 62 -3.53 1.34 -5.97
N GLY A 63 -4.48 1.00 -6.85
CA GLY A 63 -4.29 0.02 -7.92
C GLY A 63 -3.21 0.41 -8.95
N PRO A 64 -3.21 1.62 -9.53
CA PRO A 64 -2.23 2.03 -10.54
C PRO A 64 -0.81 2.17 -9.97
N PHE A 65 0.22 1.96 -10.80
CA PHE A 65 1.61 2.25 -10.42
C PHE A 65 1.81 3.75 -10.24
N ARG A 66 2.07 4.17 -8.99
CA ARG A 66 2.30 5.58 -8.61
C ARG A 66 3.32 5.64 -7.48
N THR A 67 3.93 6.80 -7.26
CA THR A 67 4.74 7.02 -6.05
C THR A 67 3.86 6.96 -4.80
N LEU A 68 4.45 6.69 -3.63
CA LEU A 68 3.71 6.65 -2.37
C LEU A 68 3.06 8.00 -2.06
N ASP A 69 3.72 9.12 -2.34
CA ASP A 69 3.15 10.46 -2.19
C ASP A 69 1.94 10.70 -3.10
N ALA A 70 1.98 10.17 -4.32
CA ALA A 70 0.86 10.29 -5.26
C ALA A 70 -0.34 9.42 -4.82
N HIS A 71 -0.09 8.24 -4.25
CA HIS A 71 -1.13 7.42 -3.62
C HIS A 71 -1.73 8.11 -2.40
N ALA A 72 -0.90 8.65 -1.51
CA ALA A 72 -1.36 9.41 -0.35
C ALA A 72 -2.25 10.59 -0.76
N ARG A 73 -1.85 11.35 -1.79
CA ARG A 73 -2.66 12.43 -2.35
C ARG A 73 -4.01 11.96 -2.87
N SER A 74 -4.02 10.87 -3.65
CA SER A 74 -5.26 10.30 -4.19
C SER A 74 -6.20 9.81 -3.09
N ILE A 75 -5.67 9.21 -2.03
CA ILE A 75 -6.45 8.78 -0.87
C ILE A 75 -7.05 10.01 -0.16
N MET A 76 -6.24 11.05 0.09
CA MET A 76 -6.70 12.26 0.76
C MET A 76 -7.75 13.05 -0.03
N GLU A 77 -7.69 12.99 -1.37
CA GLU A 77 -8.70 13.58 -2.24
C GLU A 77 -10.03 12.81 -2.16
N ALA A 78 -9.98 11.48 -2.13
CA ALA A 78 -11.17 10.63 -2.03
C ALA A 78 -11.74 10.55 -0.60
N MET A 79 -10.91 10.68 0.42
CA MET A 79 -11.25 10.55 1.84
C MET A 79 -10.77 11.78 2.62
N PRO A 80 -11.54 12.89 2.59
CA PRO A 80 -11.11 14.16 3.19
C PRO A 80 -10.82 14.10 4.69
N ALA A 81 -11.43 13.15 5.41
CA ALA A 81 -11.17 12.91 6.84
C ALA A 81 -9.70 12.54 7.12
N LEU A 82 -8.97 12.02 6.13
CA LEU A 82 -7.57 11.64 6.26
C LEU A 82 -6.59 12.80 5.97
N LYS A 83 -7.09 13.97 5.53
CA LYS A 83 -6.23 15.13 5.21
C LYS A 83 -5.44 15.63 6.42
N GLU A 84 -6.05 15.63 7.61
CA GLU A 84 -5.37 16.01 8.86
C GLU A 84 -4.35 14.93 9.32
N HIS A 85 -4.37 13.76 8.69
CA HIS A 85 -3.51 12.61 9.01
C HIS A 85 -2.64 12.23 7.80
N ALA A 86 -2.26 13.20 6.97
CA ALA A 86 -1.49 13.00 5.74
C ALA A 86 -0.16 12.26 5.99
N GLU A 87 0.59 12.67 7.01
CA GLU A 87 1.87 12.06 7.36
C GLU A 87 1.70 10.61 7.83
N HIS A 88 0.69 10.35 8.66
CA HIS A 88 0.35 9.01 9.13
C HIS A 88 -0.11 8.09 7.98
N THR A 89 -0.86 8.64 7.02
CA THR A 89 -1.28 7.93 5.80
C THR A 89 -0.06 7.51 4.97
N LEU A 90 0.90 8.42 4.79
CA LEU A 90 2.14 8.12 4.07
C LEU A 90 2.99 7.07 4.80
N GLN A 91 3.10 7.16 6.13
CA GLN A 91 3.80 6.14 6.94
C GLN A 91 3.15 4.77 6.82
N THR A 92 1.81 4.70 6.82
CA THR A 92 1.07 3.45 6.60
C THR A 92 1.37 2.87 5.22
N LEU A 93 1.35 3.69 4.17
CA LEU A 93 1.70 3.25 2.81
C LEU A 93 3.13 2.73 2.71
N ARG A 94 4.10 3.38 3.37
CA ARG A 94 5.49 2.91 3.47
C ARG A 94 5.57 1.55 4.16
N GLY A 95 4.90 1.40 5.31
CA GLY A 95 4.84 0.12 6.03
C GLY A 95 4.22 -1.00 5.19
N LEU A 96 3.21 -0.71 4.36
CA LEU A 96 2.61 -1.68 3.44
C LEU A 96 3.54 -2.05 2.29
N ALA A 97 4.35 -1.12 1.78
CA ALA A 97 5.39 -1.40 0.80
C ALA A 97 6.49 -2.29 1.39
N GLU A 98 7.01 -1.94 2.57
CA GLU A 98 8.04 -2.71 3.28
C GLU A 98 7.55 -4.11 3.68
N ALA A 99 6.27 -4.26 4.03
CA ALA A 99 5.65 -5.57 4.29
C ALA A 99 5.49 -6.44 3.02
N GLY A 100 5.81 -5.91 1.84
CA GLY A 100 5.70 -6.61 0.56
C GLY A 100 4.26 -6.76 0.06
N LEU A 101 3.33 -5.94 0.54
CA LEU A 101 1.94 -5.94 0.06
C LEU A 101 1.80 -5.11 -1.22
N LEU A 102 2.53 -4.02 -1.33
CA LEU A 102 2.66 -3.27 -2.59
C LEU A 102 3.72 -3.94 -3.48
N GLU A 103 3.43 -4.02 -4.77
CA GLU A 103 4.41 -4.46 -5.78
C GLU A 103 5.11 -3.23 -6.36
N SER A 104 6.45 -3.25 -6.42
CA SER A 104 7.21 -2.21 -7.12
C SER A 104 7.14 -2.44 -8.63
N SER A 105 7.28 -1.37 -9.40
CA SER A 105 7.29 -1.46 -10.85
C SER A 105 8.41 -2.36 -11.37
N GLU A 106 9.60 -2.33 -10.75
CA GLU A 106 10.74 -3.16 -11.14
C GLU A 106 10.43 -4.64 -11.04
N THR A 107 9.87 -5.09 -9.90
CA THR A 107 9.45 -6.48 -9.71
C THR A 107 8.36 -6.89 -10.70
N ALA A 108 7.44 -5.98 -11.00
CA ALA A 108 6.41 -6.22 -12.01
C ALA A 108 6.99 -6.33 -13.44
N TRP A 109 8.01 -5.53 -13.76
CA TRP A 109 8.73 -5.55 -15.04
C TRP A 109 9.56 -6.83 -15.22
N GLU A 110 10.31 -7.24 -14.21
CA GLU A 110 11.10 -8.49 -14.22
C GLU A 110 10.23 -9.72 -14.46
N ARG A 111 8.98 -9.67 -13.97
CA ARG A 111 8.02 -10.75 -14.16
C ARG A 111 7.55 -10.89 -15.61
N LEU A 112 7.59 -9.84 -16.44
CA LEU A 112 7.18 -9.92 -17.84
C LEU A 112 8.23 -10.71 -18.63
N PRO A 113 8.00 -12.01 -18.95
CA PRO A 113 8.98 -12.79 -19.66
C PRO A 113 8.90 -12.38 -21.13
N SER A 114 9.89 -11.63 -21.60
CA SER A 114 10.19 -11.51 -23.03
C SER A 114 8.97 -11.30 -23.97
N ALA A 115 8.05 -10.39 -23.67
CA ALA A 115 7.03 -9.97 -24.65
C ALA A 115 7.64 -9.19 -25.85
N ARG A 116 8.97 -9.20 -25.98
CA ARG A 116 9.76 -8.51 -26.99
C ARG A 116 10.71 -9.49 -27.71
N ARG A 117 10.14 -10.49 -28.38
CA ARG A 117 10.77 -11.22 -29.51
C ARG A 117 9.70 -11.59 -30.54
N ARG A 118 9.00 -10.60 -31.09
CA ARG A 118 8.35 -10.68 -32.40
C ARG A 118 8.36 -9.29 -33.01
N HIS A 119 9.46 -8.97 -33.69
CA HIS A 119 9.44 -8.17 -34.91
C HIS A 119 10.69 -8.48 -35.72
#